data_AF-A0A9X3SHT1-F1
#
_entry.id   AF-A0A9X3SHT1-F1
#
_cell.length_a   1.000
_cell.length_b   1.000
_cell.length_c   1.000
_cell.angle_alpha   90.00
_cell.angle_beta   90.00
_cell.angle_gamma   90.00
#
_symmetry.space_group_name_H-M   'P 1'
#
loop_
_entity.id
_entity.type
_entity.pdbx_description
1 polymer ?
#
loop_
_entity_poly.entity_id
_entity_poly.type
_entity_poly.pdbx_seq_one_letter_code
_entity_poly.pdbx_strand_id
1 'polypeptide(L)' 'MRPEEVAADEPLFGLSSRFGLDSMDTLRFISELHERYGLDIASTNTDSFRTLDRIVATLDADSAARPAAPEPVGEGD' A
#
# COMPACT_ATOMS: atom_id res chain seq x y z
N MET A 1 -20.63 0.34 2.50
CA MET A 1 -19.82 -0.58 1.69
C MET A 1 -18.96 -1.39 2.65
N ARG A 2 -18.98 -2.70 2.53
CA ARG A 2 -18.17 -3.60 3.35
C ARG A 2 -16.85 -3.89 2.63
N PRO A 3 -15.75 -4.13 3.37
CA PRO A 3 -14.44 -4.43 2.76
C PRO A 3 -14.49 -5.61 1.78
N GLU A 4 -15.25 -6.65 2.12
CA GLU A 4 -15.47 -7.85 1.30
C GLU A 4 -16.24 -7.61 -0.02
N GLU A 5 -16.81 -6.43 -0.22
CA GLU A 5 -17.51 -6.07 -1.46
C GLU A 5 -16.58 -5.40 -2.49
N VAL A 6 -15.33 -5.11 -2.12
CA VAL A 6 -14.30 -4.48 -2.96
C VAL A 6 -13.52 -5.58 -3.68
N ALA A 7 -13.61 -5.61 -5.00
CA ALA A 7 -12.85 -6.55 -5.82
C ALA A 7 -11.36 -6.17 -5.84
N ALA A 8 -10.48 -7.15 -5.93
CA ALA A 8 -9.04 -6.89 -5.89
C ALA A 8 -8.51 -6.24 -7.18
N ASP A 9 -9.13 -6.56 -8.31
CA ASP A 9 -8.73 -6.14 -9.65
C ASP A 9 -9.40 -4.86 -10.13
N GLU A 10 -10.40 -4.35 -9.39
CA GLU A 10 -11.10 -3.13 -9.79
C GLU A 10 -10.30 -1.86 -9.44
N PRO A 11 -10.41 -0.81 -10.26
CA PRO A 11 -9.79 0.47 -9.96
C PRO A 11 -10.43 1.12 -8.73
N LEU A 12 -9.61 1.44 -7.73
CA LEU A 12 -10.00 2.19 -6.54
C LEU A 12 -10.14 3.68 -6.82
N PHE A 13 -9.32 4.21 -7.73
CA PHE A 13 -9.19 5.65 -7.99
C PHE A 13 -9.53 6.04 -9.43
N GLY A 14 -9.93 7.30 -9.61
CA GLY A 14 -10.14 7.93 -10.92
C GLY A 14 -11.52 7.69 -11.53
N LEU A 15 -11.69 8.12 -12.79
CA LEU A 15 -13.01 8.15 -13.46
C LEU A 15 -13.65 6.77 -13.68
N SER A 16 -12.84 5.71 -13.69
CA SER A 16 -13.31 4.32 -13.84
C SER A 16 -13.65 3.66 -12.51
N SER A 17 -13.34 4.31 -11.39
CA SER A 17 -13.65 3.81 -10.05
C SER A 17 -15.10 4.10 -9.67
N ARG A 18 -15.78 3.09 -9.12
CA ARG A 18 -17.12 3.26 -8.54
C ARG A 18 -17.11 3.90 -7.15
N PHE A 19 -15.93 4.09 -6.56
CA PHE A 19 -15.76 4.64 -5.22
C PHE A 19 -15.74 6.17 -5.20
N GLY A 20 -15.61 6.81 -6.37
CA GLY A 20 -15.56 8.26 -6.48
C GLY A 20 -14.31 8.89 -5.86
N LEU A 21 -13.25 8.10 -5.66
CA LEU A 21 -11.98 8.57 -5.10
C LEU A 21 -11.18 9.32 -6.16
N ASP A 22 -10.85 10.57 -5.87
CA ASP A 22 -10.11 11.44 -6.79
C ASP A 22 -8.59 11.41 -6.53
N SER A 23 -7.85 12.28 -7.23
CA SER A 23 -6.40 12.37 -7.11
C SER A 23 -5.93 12.77 -5.70
N MET A 24 -6.69 13.60 -4.98
CA MET A 24 -6.37 14.01 -3.61
C MET A 24 -6.61 12.85 -2.63
N ASP A 25 -7.71 12.12 -2.80
CA ASP A 25 -7.97 10.90 -2.01
C ASP A 25 -6.88 9.85 -2.21
N THR A 26 -6.41 9.71 -3.46
CA THR A 26 -5.30 8.83 -3.81
C THR A 26 -4.04 9.20 -3.02
N LEU A 27 -3.65 10.48 -3.03
CA LEU A 27 -2.48 10.96 -2.30
C LEU A 27 -2.61 10.79 -0.79
N ARG A 28 -3.80 11.02 -0.23
CA ARG A 28 -4.07 10.81 1.19
C ARG A 28 -3.95 9.34 1.57
N PHE A 29 -4.58 8.45 0.80
CA PHE A 29 -4.51 7.00 1.02
C PHE A 29 -3.07 6.49 0.98
N ILE A 30 -2.32 6.92 -0.04
CA ILE A 30 -0.90 6.65 -0.19
C ILE A 30 -0.11 7.15 1.04
N SER A 31 -0.37 8.37 1.52
CA SER A 31 0.27 8.91 2.72
C SER A 31 -0.01 8.06 3.97
N GLU A 32 -1.26 7.61 4.16
CA GLU A 32 -1.62 6.73 5.28
C GLU A 32 -0.93 5.35 5.19
N LEU A 33 -0.76 4.81 3.99
CA LEU A 33 0.02 3.59 3.75
C LEU A 33 1.50 3.76 4.13
N HIS A 34 2.10 4.89 3.77
CA HIS A 34 3.49 5.18 4.15
C HIS A 34 3.65 5.36 5.65
N GLU A 35 2.76 6.10 6.32
CA GLU A 35 2.83 6.25 7.77
C GLU A 35 2.63 4.92 8.50
N ARG A 36 1.75 4.05 7.99
CA ARG A 36 1.40 2.78 8.64
C ARG A 36 2.40 1.65 8.38
N TYR A 37 2.97 1.59 7.17
CA TYR A 37 3.82 0.48 6.74
C TYR A 37 5.27 0.89 6.45
N GLY A 38 5.58 2.19 6.46
CA GLY A 38 6.93 2.70 6.19
C GLY A 38 7.35 2.61 4.73
N LEU A 39 6.39 2.58 3.80
CA LEU A 39 6.63 2.45 2.35
C LEU A 39 7.31 3.68 1.76
N ASP A 40 8.37 3.47 0.97
CA ASP A 40 8.96 4.57 0.19
C ASP A 40 8.12 4.88 -1.06
N ILE A 41 7.24 5.87 -0.92
CA ILE A 41 6.34 6.30 -1.99
C ILE A 41 7.10 7.04 -3.09
N ALA A 42 8.25 7.65 -2.79
CA ALA A 42 8.99 8.44 -3.76
C ALA A 42 9.45 7.59 -4.97
N SER A 43 9.68 6.28 -4.76
CA SER A 43 9.96 5.32 -5.82
C SER A 43 8.70 4.68 -6.45
N THR A 44 7.50 4.92 -5.91
CA THR A 44 6.29 4.18 -6.27
C THR A 44 5.39 4.98 -7.22
N ASN A 45 5.08 4.41 -8.38
CA ASN A 45 4.19 5.02 -9.36
C ASN A 45 2.73 4.99 -8.85
N THR A 46 1.98 6.07 -9.03
CA THR A 46 0.55 6.13 -8.67
C THR A 46 -0.28 5.04 -9.36
N ASP A 47 0.16 4.53 -10.51
CA ASP A 47 -0.47 3.38 -11.19
C ASP A 47 -0.33 2.05 -10.41
N SER A 48 0.65 1.94 -9.52
CA SER A 48 0.80 0.81 -8.58
C SER A 48 -0.25 0.82 -7.47
N PHE A 49 -0.87 1.98 -7.22
CA PHE A 49 -1.95 2.12 -6.23
C PHE A 49 -3.34 2.04 -6.85
N ARG A 50 -3.44 1.68 -8.14
CA ARG A 50 -4.72 1.73 -8.87
C ARG A 50 -5.74 0.71 -8.40
N THR A 51 -5.30 -0.49 -7.99
CA THR A 51 -6.15 -1.62 -7.56
C THR A 51 -5.58 -2.24 -6.30
N LEU A 52 -6.41 -2.94 -5.51
CA LEU A 52 -5.92 -3.61 -4.29
C LEU A 52 -4.84 -4.65 -4.59
N ASP A 53 -4.96 -5.40 -5.68
CA ASP A 53 -3.99 -6.42 -6.09
C ASP A 53 -2.59 -5.82 -6.25
N ARG A 54 -2.49 -4.65 -6.89
CA ARG A 54 -1.22 -3.95 -7.09
C ARG A 54 -0.68 -3.32 -5.81
N ILE A 55 -1.56 -2.82 -4.94
CA ILE A 55 -1.18 -2.29 -3.63
C ILE A 55 -0.56 -3.41 -2.80
N VAL A 56 -1.21 -4.58 -2.75
CA VAL A 56 -0.70 -5.76 -2.04
C VAL A 56 0.62 -6.22 -2.64
N ALA A 57 0.74 -6.31 -3.97
CA ALA A 57 1.99 -6.68 -4.62
C ALA A 57 3.14 -5.69 -4.29
N THR A 58 2.82 -4.40 -4.18
CA THR A 58 3.81 -3.36 -3.82
C THR A 58 4.24 -3.50 -2.35
N LEU A 59 3.28 -3.74 -1.44
CA LEU A 59 3.55 -3.97 -0.03
C LEU A 59 4.41 -5.23 0.20
N ASP A 60 4.12 -6.30 -0.53
CA ASP A 60 4.84 -7.57 -0.44
C ASP A 60 6.28 -7.41 -0.96
N ALA A 61 6.45 -6.73 -2.10
CA ALA A 61 7.76 -6.43 -2.67
C ALA A 61 8.62 -5.57 -1.75
N ASP A 62 8.05 -4.53 -1.12
CA ASP A 62 8.76 -3.68 -0.15
C ASP A 62 9.16 -4.46 1.11
N SER A 63 8.22 -5.27 1.64
CA SER A 63 8.48 -6.11 2.81
C SER A 63 9.57 -7.14 2.55
N ALA A 64 9.62 -7.72 1.35
CA ALA A 64 10.66 -8.66 0.94
C ALA A 64 12.03 -7.99 0.72
N ALA A 65 12.04 -6.73 0.28
CA ALA A 65 13.26 -5.95 0.08
C ALA A 65 13.86 -5.45 1.40
N ARG A 66 13.04 -5.27 2.44
CA ARG A 66 13.50 -4.88 3.77
C ARG A 66 14.19 -6.07 4.43
N PRO A 67 15.50 -5.99 4.77
CA PRO A 67 16.11 -7.03 5.58
C PRO A 67 15.36 -7.08 6.91
N ALA A 68 14.87 -8.27 7.29
CA ALA A 68 14.32 -8.52 8.61
C ALA A 68 15.32 -7.94 9.63
N ALA A 69 14.87 -6.96 10.42
CA ALA A 69 15.71 -6.34 11.43
C ALA A 69 16.39 -7.44 12.26
N PRO A 70 17.69 -7.31 12.59
CA PRO A 70 18.37 -8.34 13.37
C PRO A 70 17.59 -8.57 14.66
N GLU A 71 17.25 -9.84 14.92
CA GLU A 71 16.61 -10.24 16.16
C GLU A 71 17.38 -9.66 17.36
N PRO A 72 16.71 -9.17 18.42
CA PRO A 72 17.42 -8.65 19.57
C PRO A 72 18.29 -9.78 20.14
N VAL A 73 19.61 -9.66 19.98
CA VAL A 73 20.56 -10.55 20.63
C VAL A 73 20.33 -10.37 22.13
N GLY A 74 19.78 -11.39 22.77
CA GLY A 74 19.67 -11.45 24.21
C GLY A 74 21.09 -11.53 24.77
N GLU A 75 21.66 -10.38 25.09
CA GLU A 75 22.84 -10.29 25.95
C GLU A 75 22.33 -10.59 27.38
N GLY A 76 22.40 -11.86 27.75
CA GLY A 76 22.11 -12.38 29.08
C GLY A 76 23.33 -13.11 29.60
N ASP A 77 23.96 -12.48 30.58
CA ASP A 77 25.18 -12.79 31.36
C ASP A 77 25.36 -14.26 31.77
#